data_AF-A0A930XXE1-F1
#
_entry.id   AF-A0A930XXE1-F1
#
_cell.length_a   1.000
_cell.length_b   1.000
_cell.length_c   1.000
_cell.angle_alpha   90.00
_cell.angle_beta   90.00
_cell.angle_gamma   90.00
#
_symmetry.space_group_name_H-M   'P 1'
#
loop_
_entity.id
_entity.type
_entity.pdbx_description
1 polymer ?
#
loop_
_entity_poly.entity_id
_entity_poly.type
_entity_poly.pdbx_seq_one_letter_code
_entity_poly.pdbx_strand_id
1 'polypeptide(L)'
;MRFIFSVWALQEGWDNPNVFTICKLASTGKEISKRQQVGRGLRIAVNQAGRRLTHRYFDEDDDKFHDVNKLDVVVSGAEKDFIFGIQKEIQKASQT
;
A
#
# COMPACT_ATOMS: atom_id res chain seq x y z
N MET A 1 16.54 -3.93 -7.39
CA MET A 1 15.09 -4.11 -7.68
C MET A 1 14.71 -5.55 -7.33
N ARG A 2 13.65 -5.78 -6.54
CA ARG A 2 13.19 -7.13 -6.16
C ARG A 2 11.73 -7.27 -6.58
N PHE A 3 11.40 -8.34 -7.29
CA PHE A 3 10.02 -8.63 -7.71
C PHE A 3 9.53 -9.88 -6.99
N ILE A 4 8.28 -9.82 -6.52
CA ILE A 4 7.59 -10.97 -5.94
C ILE A 4 6.36 -11.22 -6.79
N PHE A 5 6.31 -12.38 -7.46
CA PHE A 5 5.12 -12.85 -8.14
C PHE A 5 4.44 -13.86 -7.24
N SER A 6 3.16 -13.67 -6.97
CA SER A 6 2.42 -14.62 -6.16
C SER A 6 0.93 -14.56 -6.49
N VAL A 7 0.35 -15.75 -6.59
CA VAL A 7 -1.09 -15.95 -6.74
C VAL A 7 -1.83 -15.63 -5.43
N TRP A 8 -1.11 -15.65 -4.30
CA TRP A 8 -1.65 -15.58 -2.95
C TRP A 8 -0.97 -14.55 -2.04
N ALA A 9 -0.07 -13.68 -2.55
CA ALA A 9 0.62 -12.65 -1.75
C ALA A 9 -0.34 -11.61 -1.15
N LEU A 10 -1.61 -11.70 -1.53
CA LEU A 10 -2.68 -10.84 -1.11
C LEU A 10 -3.75 -11.62 -0.31
N GLN A 11 -3.49 -12.89 0.00
CA GLN A 11 -4.21 -13.69 0.99
C GLN A 11 -3.45 -13.71 2.35
N GLU A 12 -4.04 -14.34 3.37
CA GLU A 12 -3.49 -14.37 4.73
C GLU A 12 -2.00 -14.75 4.77
N GLY A 13 -1.24 -14.09 5.66
CA GLY A 13 0.18 -14.37 5.88
C GLY A 13 1.16 -13.44 5.16
N TRP A 14 0.72 -12.60 4.22
CA TRP A 14 1.61 -11.59 3.63
C TRP A 14 1.58 -10.29 4.43
N ASP A 15 2.70 -10.04 5.11
CA ASP A 15 2.93 -8.87 5.95
C ASP A 15 4.37 -8.40 5.76
N ASN A 16 4.60 -7.59 4.73
CA ASN A 16 5.90 -6.99 4.49
C ASN A 16 5.74 -5.46 4.46
N PRO A 17 6.35 -4.72 5.42
CA PRO A 17 6.29 -3.26 5.46
C PRO A 17 7.02 -2.57 4.30
N ASN A 18 7.83 -3.29 3.53
CA ASN A 18 8.65 -2.74 2.45
C ASN A 18 8.09 -3.12 1.07
N VAL A 19 6.78 -2.99 0.90
CA VAL A 19 6.07 -3.23 -0.37
C VAL A 19 5.53 -1.91 -0.86
N PHE A 20 6.17 -1.38 -1.90
CA PHE A 20 5.87 -0.04 -2.43
C PHE A 20 5.14 -0.09 -3.77
N THR A 21 4.97 -1.28 -4.34
CA THR A 21 4.22 -1.45 -5.59
C THR A 21 3.40 -2.73 -5.54
N ILE A 22 2.11 -2.61 -5.82
CA ILE A 22 1.20 -3.75 -5.99
C ILE A 22 0.60 -3.67 -7.39
N CYS A 23 0.80 -4.72 -8.18
CA CYS A 23 0.18 -4.85 -9.50
C CYS A 23 -0.88 -5.95 -9.44
N LYS A 24 -2.13 -5.61 -9.77
CA LYS A 24 -3.23 -6.56 -9.80
C LYS A 24 -3.63 -6.84 -11.25
N LEU A 25 -3.29 -8.04 -11.72
CA LEU A 25 -3.50 -8.48 -13.11
C LEU A 25 -4.88 -9.10 -13.38
N ALA A 26 -5.70 -9.36 -12.35
CA ALA A 26 -7.03 -9.99 -12.50
C ALA A 26 -8.13 -9.26 -11.70
N SER A 27 -9.34 -9.15 -12.27
CA SER A 27 -10.47 -8.42 -11.64
C SER A 27 -11.34 -9.27 -10.71
N THR A 28 -11.01 -10.55 -10.50
CA THR A 28 -11.83 -11.49 -9.72
C THR A 28 -11.56 -11.36 -8.21
N GLY A 29 -12.57 -10.98 -7.44
CA GLY A 29 -12.53 -10.97 -5.97
C GLY A 29 -13.54 -10.00 -5.34
N LYS A 30 -14.03 -10.32 -4.13
CA LYS A 30 -14.94 -9.45 -3.35
C LYS A 30 -14.22 -8.13 -2.99
N GLU A 31 -14.95 -7.01 -3.01
CA GLU A 31 -14.40 -5.67 -2.68
C GLU A 31 -13.68 -5.61 -1.33
N ILE A 32 -14.21 -6.30 -0.31
CA ILE A 32 -13.63 -6.38 1.03
C ILE A 32 -12.21 -6.94 0.99
N SER A 33 -11.99 -7.97 0.18
CA SER A 33 -10.66 -8.58 0.01
C SER A 33 -9.69 -7.60 -0.63
N LYS A 34 -10.13 -6.84 -1.65
CA LYS A 34 -9.30 -5.82 -2.31
C LYS A 34 -8.89 -4.69 -1.33
N ARG A 35 -9.79 -4.23 -0.46
CA ARG A 35 -9.47 -3.23 0.57
C ARG A 35 -8.40 -3.71 1.54
N GLN A 36 -8.55 -4.94 2.05
CA GLN A 36 -7.58 -5.54 2.97
C GLN A 36 -6.18 -5.69 2.33
N GLN A 37 -6.14 -5.96 1.03
CA GLN A 37 -4.90 -6.08 0.26
C GLN A 37 -4.15 -4.75 0.13
N VAL A 38 -4.85 -3.69 -0.24
CA VAL A 38 -4.27 -2.34 -0.33
C VAL A 38 -3.78 -1.88 1.05
N GLY A 39 -4.56 -2.11 2.10
CA GLY A 39 -4.17 -1.76 3.47
C GLY A 39 -2.88 -2.43 3.96
N ARG A 40 -2.56 -3.63 3.46
CA ARG A 40 -1.29 -4.31 3.79
C ARG A 40 -0.07 -3.63 3.16
N GLY A 41 -0.23 -2.94 2.03
CA GLY A 41 0.82 -2.17 1.37
C GLY A 41 1.06 -0.76 1.95
N LEU A 42 0.18 -0.26 2.82
CA LEU A 42 0.30 1.08 3.44
C LEU A 42 1.08 1.07 4.76
N ARG A 43 1.82 0.00 5.05
CA ARG A 43 2.60 -0.12 6.28
C ARG A 43 3.84 0.76 6.21
N ILE A 44 4.24 1.31 7.35
CA ILE A 44 5.45 2.14 7.45
C ILE A 44 6.69 1.27 7.19
N ALA A 45 7.51 1.71 6.24
CA ALA A 45 8.74 1.06 5.82
C ALA A 45 9.74 0.89 6.98
N VAL A 46 10.57 -0.15 6.90
CA VAL A 46 11.66 -0.40 7.83
C VAL A 46 13.00 -0.36 7.12
N ASN A 47 13.99 0.25 7.77
CA ASN A 47 15.37 0.29 7.28
C ASN A 47 16.10 -1.04 7.55
N GLN A 48 17.37 -1.13 7.11
CA GLN A 48 18.20 -2.33 7.28
C GLN A 48 18.47 -2.71 8.75
N ALA A 49 18.34 -1.77 9.67
CA ALA A 49 18.44 -2.01 11.11
C ALA A 49 17.09 -2.42 11.75
N GLY A 50 16.04 -2.62 10.94
CA GLY A 50 14.70 -2.96 11.41
C GLY A 50 13.93 -1.81 12.06
N ARG A 51 14.44 -0.57 11.96
CA ARG A 51 13.77 0.62 12.50
C ARG A 51 12.74 1.14 11.49
N ARG A 52 11.54 1.49 11.98
CA ARG A 52 10.49 2.10 11.16
C ARG A 52 10.88 3.52 10.76
N LEU A 53 10.68 3.85 9.50
CA LEU A 53 10.90 5.16 8.89
C LEU A 53 9.66 6.04 9.14
N THR A 54 9.43 6.35 10.42
CA THR A 54 8.31 7.18 10.88
C THR A 54 8.53 8.65 10.52
N HIS A 55 7.50 9.48 10.66
CA HIS A 55 7.59 10.92 10.46
C HIS A 55 8.72 11.57 11.29
N ARG A 56 8.88 11.15 12.55
CA ARG A 56 9.99 11.57 13.42
C ARG A 56 11.37 11.15 12.93
N TYR A 57 11.48 10.04 12.18
CA TYR A 57 12.75 9.63 11.60
C TYR A 57 13.23 10.63 10.53
N PHE A 58 12.30 11.35 9.91
CA PHE A 58 12.58 12.36 8.89
C PHE A 58 12.51 13.79 9.44
N ASP A 59 12.67 14.00 10.75
CA ASP A 59 12.63 15.33 11.38
C ASP A 59 11.35 16.13 11.03
N GLU A 60 10.21 15.42 10.97
CA GLU A 60 8.90 15.99 10.64
C GLU A 60 8.78 16.51 9.20
N ASP A 61 9.66 16.06 8.30
CA ASP A 61 9.58 16.32 6.86
C ASP A 61 8.55 15.41 6.20
N ASP A 62 7.37 15.99 5.91
CA ASP A 62 6.25 15.32 5.25
C ASP A 62 6.63 14.75 3.88
N ASP A 63 7.39 15.52 3.08
CA ASP A 63 7.75 15.13 1.72
C ASP A 63 8.63 13.87 1.73
N LYS A 64 9.65 13.83 2.58
CA LYS A 64 10.50 12.64 2.74
C LYS A 64 9.73 11.44 3.28
N PHE A 65 8.84 11.68 4.25
CA PHE A 65 8.03 10.61 4.82
C PHE A 65 7.10 9.97 3.77
N HIS A 66 6.43 10.80 2.96
CA HIS A 66 5.51 10.35 1.93
C HIS A 66 6.23 9.72 0.73
N ASP A 67 7.39 10.25 0.31
CA ASP A 67 8.18 9.68 -0.79
C ASP A 67 8.62 8.25 -0.48
N VAL A 68 9.07 8.01 0.76
CA VAL A 68 9.51 6.68 1.21
C VAL A 68 8.33 5.73 1.45
N ASN A 69 7.21 6.21 2.00
CA ASN A 69 6.05 5.38 2.35
C ASN A 69 4.93 5.44 1.30
N LYS A 70 5.32 5.58 0.03
CA LYS A 70 4.38 5.60 -1.09
C LYS A 70 4.08 4.19 -1.59
N LEU A 71 2.78 3.87 -1.73
CA LEU A 71 2.31 2.65 -2.37
C LEU A 71 1.73 2.97 -3.75
N ASP A 72 2.41 2.54 -4.81
CA ASP A 72 1.90 2.60 -6.17
C ASP A 72 1.07 1.35 -6.49
N VAL A 73 -0.20 1.56 -6.87
CA VAL A 73 -1.11 0.46 -7.20
C VAL A 73 -1.46 0.51 -8.69
N VAL A 74 -1.10 -0.56 -9.41
CA VAL A 74 -1.39 -0.71 -10.84
C VAL A 74 -2.56 -1.66 -11.00
N VAL A 75 -3.64 -1.19 -11.62
CA VAL A 75 -4.87 -1.96 -11.88
C VAL A 75 -5.32 -1.80 -13.32
N SER A 76 -6.19 -2.71 -13.77
CA SER A 76 -6.91 -2.54 -15.03
C SER A 76 -7.84 -1.31 -14.98
N GLY A 77 -8.01 -0.63 -16.11
CA GLY A 77 -8.89 0.54 -16.22
C GLY A 77 -10.34 0.28 -15.81
N ALA A 78 -10.80 -0.97 -15.84
CA ALA A 78 -12.11 -1.37 -15.35
C ALA A 78 -12.29 -1.21 -13.83
N GLU A 79 -11.21 -1.15 -13.04
CA GLU A 79 -11.26 -0.99 -11.58
C GLU A 79 -10.98 0.45 -11.12
N LYS A 80 -10.96 1.41 -12.06
CA LYS A 80 -10.64 2.81 -11.80
C LYS A 80 -11.50 3.40 -10.67
N ASP A 81 -12.83 3.30 -10.79
CA ASP A 81 -13.77 3.89 -9.84
C ASP A 81 -13.64 3.30 -8.43
N PHE A 82 -13.29 2.01 -8.34
CA PHE A 82 -13.04 1.34 -7.06
C PHE A 82 -11.81 1.90 -6.35
N ILE A 83 -10.70 2.10 -7.07
CA ILE A 83 -9.48 2.70 -6.50
C ILE A 83 -9.71 4.15 -6.08
N PHE A 84 -10.42 4.93 -6.90
CA PHE A 84 -10.80 6.30 -6.54
C PHE A 84 -11.67 6.34 -5.26
N GLY A 85 -12.60 5.40 -5.13
CA GLY A 85 -13.41 5.25 -3.92
C GLY A 85 -12.57 5.01 -2.67
N ILE A 86 -11.63 4.05 -2.73
CA ILE A 86 -10.71 3.76 -1.61
C ILE A 86 -9.87 4.98 -1.25
N GLN A 87 -9.27 5.64 -2.25
CA GLN A 87 -8.40 6.79 -1.99
C GLN A 87 -9.18 7.93 -1.30
N LYS A 88 -10.42 8.18 -1.74
CA LYS A 88 -11.30 9.18 -1.14
C LYS A 88 -11.68 8.82 0.30
N GLU A 89 -11.93 7.55 0.59
CA GLU A 89 -12.23 7.08 1.95
C GLU A 89 -11.02 7.23 2.88
N ILE A 90 -9.83 6.81 2.43
CA ILE A 90 -8.59 6.95 3.21
C ILE A 90 -8.31 8.43 3.49
N GLN A 91 -8.45 9.30 2.48
CA GLN A 91 -8.22 10.75 2.65
C GLN A 91 -9.19 11.36 3.65
N LYS A 92 -10.47 10.96 3.64
CA LYS A 92 -11.45 11.40 4.64
C LYS A 92 -11.10 10.92 6.05
N ALA A 93 -10.67 9.66 6.18
CA ALA A 93 -10.29 9.09 7.47
C ALA A 93 -9.02 9.75 8.05
N SER A 94 -8.07 10.16 7.21
CA SER A 94 -6.86 10.88 7.64
C SER A 94 -7.11 12.34 8.03
N GLN A 95 -8.28 12.91 7.73
CA GLN A 95 -8.66 14.30 8.06
C GLN A 95 -9.51 14.42 9.35
N THR A 96 -9.79 13.30 10.02
CA THR A 96 -10.54 13.26 11.30
C THR A 96 -9.58 12.95 12.44
#